data_AF-A0A954N6V6-F1
#
_entry.id   AF-A0A954N6V6-F1
#
_cell.length_a   1.000
_cell.length_b   1.000
_cell.length_c   1.000
_cell.angle_alpha   90.00
_cell.angle_beta   90.00
_cell.angle_gamma   90.00
#
_symmetry.space_group_name_H-M   'P 1'
#
loop_
_entity.id
_entity.type
_entity.pdbx_description
1 polymer ?
#
loop_
_entity_poly.entity_id
_entity_poly.type
_entity_poly.pdbx_seq_one_letter_code
_entity_poly.pdbx_strand_id
1 'polypeptide(L)'
;MTIPVEGTVTFQGREAMPTNPVVYFRTTEAAPGYPTRPARGVVGDDGELEVTAFERGDGLVPGKYDVMIEFFDLKPGADPARESSYDRTEIALEPLEVPSNHSGPIQLSYTIPTRAAAAP
;
A
#
# COMPACT_ATOMS: atom_id res chain seq x y z
N MET A 1 15.41 14.08 -4.95
CA MET A 1 15.03 14.02 -3.53
C MET A 1 13.78 13.20 -3.40
N THR A 2 13.72 12.35 -2.39
CA THR A 2 12.54 11.60 -1.99
C THR A 2 12.18 11.98 -0.56
N ILE A 3 10.91 11.80 -0.18
CA ILE A 3 10.37 12.10 1.14
C ILE A 3 9.98 10.77 1.78
N PRO A 4 10.55 10.40 2.93
CA PRO A 4 10.20 9.18 3.64
C PRO A 4 8.68 9.10 3.88
N VAL A 5 8.13 7.91 3.69
CA VAL A 5 6.72 7.64 3.96
C VAL A 5 6.67 6.43 4.88
N GLU A 6 6.12 6.64 6.05
CA GLU A 6 5.89 5.64 7.08
C GLU A 6 4.39 5.51 7.30
N GLY A 7 3.95 4.38 7.81
CA GLY A 7 2.55 4.28 8.17
C GLY A 7 2.14 2.94 8.74
N THR A 8 0.84 2.81 8.93
CA THR A 8 0.21 1.58 9.40
C THR A 8 -0.97 1.21 8.51
N VAL A 9 -1.09 -0.07 8.19
CA VAL A 9 -2.24 -0.65 7.52
C VAL A 9 -2.94 -1.58 8.50
N THR A 10 -4.19 -1.25 8.83
CA THR A 10 -5.01 -2.05 9.72
C THR A 10 -6.05 -2.83 8.91
N PHE A 11 -6.05 -4.15 9.02
CA PHE A 11 -7.09 -5.01 8.45
C PHE A 11 -8.19 -5.25 9.49
N GLN A 12 -9.32 -4.57 9.34
CA GLN A 12 -10.44 -4.72 10.27
C GLN A 12 -11.17 -6.03 10.02
N GLY A 13 -11.69 -6.63 11.12
CA GLY A 13 -12.58 -7.80 11.10
C GLY A 13 -11.92 -9.10 10.61
N ARG A 14 -10.59 -9.17 10.65
CA ARG A 14 -9.81 -10.37 10.33
C ARG A 14 -9.11 -10.91 11.56
N GLU A 15 -9.07 -12.23 11.67
CA GLU A 15 -8.33 -12.93 12.74
C GLU A 15 -6.82 -12.99 12.44
N ALA A 16 -6.43 -12.88 11.17
CA ALA A 16 -5.04 -12.94 10.72
C ALA A 16 -4.76 -11.92 9.61
N MET A 17 -3.49 -11.51 9.52
CA MET A 17 -2.96 -10.70 8.42
C MET A 17 -3.14 -11.45 7.08
N PRO A 18 -3.61 -10.79 6.02
CA PRO A 18 -3.59 -11.37 4.68
C PRO A 18 -2.17 -11.71 4.22
N THR A 19 -2.05 -12.62 3.26
CA THR A 19 -0.76 -13.01 2.71
C THR A 19 -0.26 -11.96 1.72
N ASN A 20 1.04 -11.60 1.83
CA ASN A 20 1.75 -10.68 0.95
C ASN A 20 1.02 -9.35 0.66
N PRO A 21 0.66 -8.57 1.70
CA PRO A 21 0.09 -7.24 1.52
C PRO A 21 1.12 -6.26 0.92
N VAL A 22 0.77 -5.65 -0.21
CA VAL A 22 1.59 -4.66 -0.92
C VAL A 22 0.76 -3.44 -1.24
N VAL A 23 1.26 -2.26 -0.86
CA VAL A 23 0.66 -0.97 -1.24
C VAL A 23 1.38 -0.45 -2.47
N TYR A 24 0.65 -0.10 -3.52
CA TYR A 24 1.21 0.53 -4.72
C TYR A 24 0.89 2.02 -4.74
N PHE A 25 1.89 2.82 -5.08
CA PHE A 25 1.80 4.25 -5.28
C PHE A 25 2.03 4.55 -6.75
N ARG A 26 0.94 4.74 -7.50
CA ARG A 26 1.00 5.09 -8.93
C ARG A 26 0.99 6.61 -9.07
N THR A 27 2.08 7.19 -9.54
CA THR A 27 2.14 8.64 -9.79
C THR A 27 1.13 9.04 -10.85
N THR A 28 0.19 9.91 -10.49
CA THR A 28 -0.78 10.54 -11.41
C THR A 28 -0.26 11.88 -11.91
N GLU A 29 0.47 12.62 -11.08
CA GLU A 29 1.07 13.91 -11.42
C GLU A 29 2.40 14.08 -10.68
N ALA A 30 3.51 14.33 -11.39
CA ALA A 30 4.79 14.64 -10.75
C ALA A 30 4.88 16.13 -10.44
N ALA A 31 5.49 16.51 -9.30
CA ALA A 31 5.74 17.91 -9.01
C ALA A 31 6.75 18.54 -10.00
N PRO A 32 6.72 19.86 -10.24
CA PRO A 32 7.65 20.52 -11.14
C PRO A 32 9.12 20.23 -10.77
N GLY A 33 9.90 19.77 -11.76
CA GLY A 33 11.31 19.39 -11.57
C GLY A 33 11.54 17.98 -11.03
N TYR A 34 10.49 17.19 -10.80
CA TYR A 34 10.59 15.80 -10.37
C TYR A 34 10.16 14.83 -11.49
N PRO A 35 10.78 13.63 -11.57
CA PRO A 35 10.37 12.61 -12.52
C PRO A 35 9.09 11.92 -12.06
N THR A 36 8.28 11.43 -13.00
CA THR A 36 7.22 10.46 -12.70
C THR A 36 7.85 9.16 -12.23
N ARG A 37 7.56 8.74 -11.01
CA ARG A 37 8.15 7.53 -10.43
C ARG A 37 7.14 6.80 -9.53
N PRO A 38 6.58 5.66 -9.99
CA PRO A 38 5.78 4.81 -9.14
C PRO A 38 6.65 4.18 -8.04
N ALA A 39 6.02 3.80 -6.94
CA ALA A 39 6.67 3.12 -5.83
C ALA A 39 5.76 2.05 -5.24
N ARG A 40 6.31 1.22 -4.36
CA ARG A 40 5.55 0.22 -3.61
C ARG A 40 5.97 0.23 -2.15
N GLY A 41 5.05 -0.11 -1.26
CA GLY A 41 5.32 -0.37 0.14
C GLY A 41 4.93 -1.79 0.51
N VAL A 42 5.76 -2.41 1.35
CA VAL A 42 5.47 -3.73 1.93
C VAL A 42 4.86 -3.50 3.31
N VAL A 43 3.84 -4.28 3.64
CA VAL A 43 3.25 -4.25 4.98
C VAL A 43 3.78 -5.44 5.80
N GLY A 44 4.36 -5.17 6.96
CA GLY A 44 4.80 -6.17 7.92
C GLY A 44 3.64 -6.86 8.64
N ASP A 45 3.90 -7.98 9.32
CA ASP A 45 2.87 -8.77 10.03
C ASP A 45 2.17 -8.01 11.17
N ASP A 46 2.77 -6.92 11.64
CA ASP A 46 2.25 -5.98 12.63
C ASP A 46 1.44 -4.82 12.02
N GLY A 47 1.34 -4.78 10.69
CA GLY A 47 0.68 -3.71 9.96
C GLY A 47 1.60 -2.52 9.62
N GLU A 48 2.88 -2.54 9.98
CA GLU A 48 3.81 -1.45 9.62
C GLU A 48 4.01 -1.40 8.10
N LEU A 49 3.82 -0.21 7.52
CA LEU A 49 4.01 0.06 6.10
C LEU A 49 5.37 0.70 5.88
N GLU A 50 6.19 0.04 5.07
CA GLU A 50 7.49 0.56 4.67
C GLU A 50 7.55 0.82 3.15
N VAL A 51 7.65 2.09 2.76
CA VAL A 51 7.64 2.51 1.35
C VAL A 51 9.05 2.49 0.74
N THR A 52 9.16 1.93 -0.46
CA THR A 52 10.40 1.77 -1.21
C THR A 52 10.24 2.32 -2.64
N ALA A 53 10.99 3.37 -2.99
CA ALA A 53 11.05 3.91 -4.37
C ALA A 53 12.36 3.60 -5.13
N PHE A 54 13.50 3.53 -4.45
CA PHE A 54 14.79 3.18 -5.05
C PHE A 54 15.56 2.20 -4.16
N GLU A 55 15.85 2.63 -2.94
CA GLU A 55 16.33 1.81 -1.83
C GLU A 55 15.23 1.71 -0.77
N ARG A 56 15.36 0.69 0.08
CA ARG A 56 14.44 0.45 1.19
C ARG A 56 14.44 1.68 2.10
N GLY A 57 13.28 2.30 2.30
CA GLY A 57 13.11 3.51 3.13
C GLY A 57 13.26 4.85 2.40
N ASP A 58 13.51 4.87 1.10
CA ASP A 58 13.67 6.14 0.36
C ASP A 58 12.38 6.98 0.27
N GLY A 59 11.21 6.35 0.43
CA GLY A 59 9.92 7.04 0.40
C GLY A 59 9.47 7.43 -1.01
N LEU A 60 8.80 8.58 -1.19
CA LEU A 60 8.18 9.00 -2.46
C LEU A 60 8.78 10.30 -3.02
N VAL A 61 8.77 10.45 -4.34
CA VAL A 61 9.05 11.77 -4.94
C VAL A 61 7.84 12.70 -4.77
N PRO A 62 8.03 14.02 -4.64
CA PRO A 62 6.94 14.97 -4.67
C PRO A 62 6.01 14.82 -5.89
N GLY A 63 4.70 14.79 -5.64
CA GLY A 63 3.67 14.54 -6.65
C GLY A 63 2.38 14.00 -6.05
N LYS A 64 1.42 13.68 -6.92
CA LYS A 64 0.16 13.04 -6.58
C LYS A 64 0.17 11.58 -6.98
N TYR A 65 -0.46 10.76 -6.17
CA TYR A 65 -0.47 9.31 -6.30
C TYR A 65 -1.87 8.75 -6.12
N ASP A 66 -2.26 7.87 -7.04
CA ASP A 66 -3.30 6.89 -6.76
C ASP A 66 -2.67 5.78 -5.92
N VAL A 67 -3.33 5.45 -4.82
CA VAL A 67 -2.85 4.43 -3.89
C VAL A 67 -3.80 3.24 -3.93
N MET A 68 -3.25 2.03 -4.03
CA MET A 68 -4.03 0.80 -3.88
C MET A 68 -3.29 -0.17 -2.98
N ILE A 69 -4.01 -1.06 -2.32
CA ILE A 69 -3.43 -2.23 -1.67
C ILE A 69 -3.86 -3.50 -2.39
N GLU A 70 -2.89 -4.39 -2.56
CA GLU A 70 -3.07 -5.75 -3.04
C GLU A 70 -2.72 -6.71 -1.90
N PHE A 71 -3.49 -7.77 -1.76
CA PHE A 71 -3.17 -8.87 -0.85
C PHE A 71 -3.87 -10.15 -1.29
N PHE A 72 -3.48 -11.26 -0.68
CA PHE A 72 -4.01 -12.59 -0.97
C PHE A 72 -4.69 -13.18 0.26
N ASP A 73 -5.91 -13.67 0.07
CA ASP A 73 -6.65 -14.43 1.08
C ASP A 73 -6.69 -15.90 0.71
N LEU A 74 -6.52 -16.78 1.70
CA LEU A 74 -6.70 -18.21 1.49
C LEU A 74 -8.20 -18.52 1.34
N LYS A 75 -8.57 -19.22 0.26
CA LYS A 75 -9.94 -19.69 0.02
C LYS A 75 -10.40 -20.59 1.18
N PRO A 76 -11.66 -20.49 1.64
CA PRO A 76 -12.19 -21.40 2.66
C PRO A 76 -12.01 -22.87 2.26
N GLY A 77 -11.38 -23.67 3.13
CA GLY A 77 -11.12 -25.10 2.90
C GLY A 77 -9.97 -25.41 1.94
N ALA A 78 -9.17 -24.41 1.55
CA ALA A 78 -8.09 -24.58 0.59
C ALA A 78 -6.74 -24.89 1.24
N ASP A 79 -5.83 -25.47 0.45
CA ASP A 79 -4.50 -25.89 0.88
C ASP A 79 -3.49 -24.74 0.70
N PRO A 80 -2.89 -24.19 1.77
CA PRO A 80 -1.93 -23.09 1.68
C PRO A 80 -0.65 -23.45 0.90
N ALA A 81 -0.37 -24.74 0.67
CA ALA A 81 0.75 -25.16 -0.16
C ALA A 81 0.50 -25.00 -1.67
N ARG A 82 -0.70 -24.60 -2.09
CA ARG A 82 -1.09 -24.49 -3.51
C ARG A 82 -1.39 -23.05 -3.88
N GLU A 83 -0.70 -22.50 -4.87
CA GLU A 83 -0.90 -21.11 -5.31
C GLU A 83 -2.34 -20.82 -5.76
N SER A 84 -3.00 -21.77 -6.43
CA SER A 84 -4.41 -21.64 -6.85
C SER A 84 -5.42 -21.49 -5.70
N SER A 85 -4.99 -21.74 -4.47
CA SER A 85 -5.81 -21.66 -3.25
C SER A 85 -5.98 -20.25 -2.72
N TYR A 86 -5.31 -19.26 -3.30
CA TYR A 86 -5.41 -17.88 -2.90
C TYR A 86 -6.34 -17.08 -3.82
N ASP A 87 -7.09 -16.15 -3.26
CA ASP A 87 -7.81 -15.10 -3.99
C ASP A 87 -7.08 -13.78 -3.83
N ARG A 88 -6.76 -13.16 -4.97
CA ARG A 88 -6.16 -11.83 -5.04
C ARG A 88 -7.24 -10.78 -4.85
N THR A 89 -7.03 -9.89 -3.88
CA THR A 89 -7.90 -8.74 -3.62
C THR A 89 -7.12 -7.46 -3.85
N GLU A 90 -7.73 -6.52 -4.57
CA GLU A 90 -7.23 -5.16 -4.75
C GLU A 90 -8.25 -4.17 -4.20
N ILE A 91 -7.79 -3.19 -3.43
CA ILE A 91 -8.64 -2.14 -2.86
C ILE A 91 -7.97 -0.79 -3.14
N ALA A 92 -8.71 0.12 -3.77
CA ALA A 92 -8.29 1.51 -3.91
C ALA A 92 -8.33 2.20 -2.54
N LEU A 93 -7.28 2.94 -2.21
CA LEU A 93 -7.12 3.69 -0.97
C LEU A 93 -7.26 5.18 -1.23
N GLU A 94 -7.25 5.97 -0.17
CA GLU A 94 -7.22 7.42 -0.30
C GLU A 94 -5.97 7.86 -1.08
N PRO A 95 -6.13 8.69 -2.12
CA PRO A 95 -5.01 9.25 -2.88
C PRO A 95 -4.06 10.03 -1.97
N LEU A 96 -2.78 10.05 -2.35
CA LEU A 96 -1.73 10.72 -1.58
C LEU A 96 -1.15 11.88 -2.38
N GLU A 97 -1.06 13.04 -1.74
CA GLU A 97 -0.27 14.17 -2.23
C GLU A 97 1.00 14.31 -1.39
N VAL A 98 2.14 14.32 -2.07
CA VAL A 98 3.46 14.52 -1.48
C VAL A 98 3.96 15.91 -1.88
N PRO A 99 3.91 16.90 -0.99
CA PRO A 99 4.30 18.26 -1.34
C PRO A 99 5.83 18.41 -1.45
N SER A 100 6.30 19.23 -2.39
CA SER A 100 7.73 19.42 -2.66
C SER A 100 8.49 20.16 -1.54
N ASN A 101 7.77 20.84 -0.66
CA ASN A 101 8.29 21.54 0.51
C ASN A 101 8.06 20.77 1.81
N HIS A 102 7.65 19.49 1.76
CA HIS A 102 7.48 18.69 2.98
C HIS A 102 8.82 18.45 3.68
N SER A 103 8.83 18.58 5.01
CA SER A 103 9.99 18.28 5.84
C SER A 103 9.65 17.17 6.82
N GLY A 104 10.43 16.08 6.82
CA GLY A 104 10.20 14.93 7.69
C GLY A 104 9.41 13.81 6.98
N PRO A 105 9.12 12.73 7.71
CA PRO A 105 8.36 11.60 7.19
C PRO A 105 6.87 11.95 7.08
N ILE A 106 6.24 11.55 5.97
CA ILE A 106 4.79 11.54 5.82
C ILE A 106 4.26 10.30 6.55
N GLN A 107 3.31 10.50 7.45
CA GLN A 107 2.63 9.43 8.19
C GLN A 107 1.32 9.05 7.48
N LEU A 108 1.16 7.76 7.15
CA LEU A 108 -0.03 7.19 6.55
C LEU A 108 -0.73 6.24 7.52
N SER A 109 -2.07 6.23 7.46
CA SER A 109 -2.86 5.26 8.21
C SER A 109 -4.01 4.79 7.33
N TYR A 110 -3.94 3.54 6.88
CA TYR A 110 -5.00 2.94 6.06
C TYR A 110 -5.77 1.91 6.86
N THR A 111 -7.10 1.94 6.72
CA THR A 111 -7.98 0.93 7.29
C THR A 111 -8.63 0.15 6.17
N ILE A 112 -8.35 -1.16 6.13
CA ILE A 112 -8.86 -2.07 5.10
C ILE A 112 -10.03 -2.86 5.69
N PRO A 113 -11.26 -2.69 5.15
CA PRO A 113 -12.40 -3.45 5.63
C PRO A 113 -12.29 -4.94 5.25
N THR A 114 -12.84 -5.83 6.09
CA THR A 114 -13.08 -7.23 5.70
C THR A 114 -14.00 -7.23 4.49
N ARG A 115 -13.47 -7.63 3.33
CA ARG A 115 -14.19 -7.80 2.06
C ARG A 115 -15.17 -6.65 1.81
N ALA A 116 -14.77 -5.67 0.98
CA ALA A 116 -15.73 -4.73 0.40
C ALA A 116 -16.96 -5.55 -0.04
N ALA A 117 -18.09 -5.34 0.65
CA ALA A 117 -19.33 -5.98 0.28
C ALA A 117 -19.47 -5.70 -1.22
N ALA A 118 -19.51 -6.75 -2.03
CA ALA A 118 -19.80 -6.61 -3.43
C ALA A 118 -21.06 -5.74 -3.48
N ALA A 119 -20.94 -4.54 -4.04
CA ALA A 119 -22.08 -3.66 -4.20
C ALA A 119 -23.15 -4.46 -4.97
N PRO A 120 -24.42 -4.44 -4.51
CA PRO A 120 -25.51 -5.22 -5.09
C PRO A 120 -25.78 -4.87 -6.56
#